data_AF-X5DTJ2-F1
#
_entry.id   AF-X5DTJ2-F1
#
_cell.length_a   1.000
_cell.length_b   1.000
_cell.length_c   1.000
_cell.angle_alpha   90.00
_cell.angle_beta   90.00
_cell.angle_gamma   90.00
#
_symmetry.space_group_name_H-M   'P 1'
#
loop_
_entity.id
_entity.type
_entity.pdbx_description
1 polymer ?
#
loop_
_entity_poly.entity_id
_entity_poly.type
_entity_poly.pdbx_seq_one_letter_code
_entity_poly.pdbx_strand_id
1 'polypeptide(L)'
;MLYEHIKQTTRNLRGNATSAEKKLWRYLRRKQLCGRKFLRQHAIVYESVGDEHFFFVPDFYCFKENMAIELDGEIHKFNKKRDERRDEILKNMGIKILRFKNEDLDDIDSVLQKISTEFTD
;
A
#
# COMPACT_ATOMS: atom_id res chain seq x y z
N MET A 1 6.99 -9.22 15.27
CA MET A 1 6.88 -10.41 14.38
C MET A 1 8.24 -10.69 13.74
N LEU A 2 8.63 -11.97 13.60
CA LEU A 2 9.87 -12.37 12.92
C LEU A 2 9.82 -12.04 11.42
N TYR A 3 10.98 -11.82 10.81
CA TYR A 3 11.10 -11.45 9.38
C TYR A 3 10.49 -12.49 8.43
N GLU A 4 10.61 -13.78 8.76
CA GLU A 4 10.00 -14.86 7.96
C GLU A 4 8.46 -14.78 7.92
N HIS A 5 7.82 -14.33 9.00
CA HIS A 5 6.37 -14.10 8.99
C HIS A 5 5.97 -12.95 8.07
N ILE A 6 6.80 -11.91 7.97
CA ILE A 6 6.56 -10.79 7.04
C ILE A 6 6.63 -11.29 5.59
N LYS A 7 7.66 -12.08 5.26
CA LYS A 7 7.80 -12.69 3.93
C LYS A 7 6.60 -13.57 3.59
N GLN A 8 6.17 -14.43 4.51
CA GLN A 8 5.04 -15.32 4.26
C GLN A 8 3.73 -14.54 4.10
N THR A 9 3.49 -13.55 4.95
CA THR A 9 2.31 -12.66 4.85
C THR A 9 2.26 -11.96 3.50
N THR A 10 3.33 -11.30 3.08
CA THR A 10 3.36 -10.58 1.79
C THR A 10 3.24 -11.53 0.60
N ARG A 11 3.80 -12.74 0.67
CA ARG A 11 3.63 -13.76 -0.39
C ARG A 11 2.17 -14.23 -0.48
N ASN A 12 1.53 -14.50 0.66
CA ASN A 12 0.13 -14.93 0.71
C ASN A 12 -0.81 -13.85 0.17
N LEU A 13 -0.61 -12.59 0.54
CA LEU A 13 -1.39 -11.47 0.03
C LEU A 13 -1.26 -11.37 -1.51
N ARG A 14 -0.06 -11.54 -2.06
CA ARG A 14 0.16 -11.48 -3.53
C ARG A 14 -0.52 -12.62 -4.26
N GLY A 15 -0.62 -13.79 -3.63
CA GLY A 15 -1.35 -14.94 -4.17
C GLY A 15 -2.87 -14.74 -4.16
N ASN A 16 -3.39 -13.95 -3.21
CA ASN A 16 -4.82 -13.79 -2.95
C ASN A 16 -5.33 -12.37 -3.27
N ALA A 17 -4.67 -11.66 -4.19
CA ALA A 17 -5.05 -10.30 -4.54
C ALA A 17 -6.48 -10.20 -5.05
N THR A 18 -7.21 -9.17 -4.60
CA THR A 18 -8.60 -8.91 -5.01
C THR A 18 -8.71 -8.53 -6.49
N SER A 19 -9.94 -8.52 -7.04
CA SER A 19 -10.19 -8.04 -8.40
C SER A 19 -9.80 -6.57 -8.56
N ALA A 20 -10.07 -5.73 -7.56
CA ALA A 20 -9.72 -4.32 -7.54
C ALA A 20 -8.20 -4.12 -7.56
N GLU A 21 -7.45 -4.79 -6.67
CA GLU A 21 -5.99 -4.77 -6.67
C GLU A 21 -5.42 -5.23 -8.02
N LYS A 22 -5.94 -6.34 -8.57
CA LYS A 22 -5.51 -6.82 -9.89
C LYS A 22 -5.76 -5.79 -10.98
N LYS A 23 -6.91 -5.09 -10.95
CA LYS A 23 -7.27 -4.03 -11.91
C LYS A 23 -6.26 -2.89 -11.84
N LEU A 24 -6.05 -2.27 -10.68
CA LEU A 24 -5.11 -1.16 -10.53
C LEU A 24 -3.65 -1.58 -10.84
N TRP A 25 -3.25 -2.78 -10.41
CA TRP A 25 -1.89 -3.27 -10.65
C TRP A 25 -1.52 -3.36 -12.14
N ARG A 26 -2.48 -3.60 -13.04
CA ARG A 26 -2.25 -3.60 -14.49
C ARG A 26 -1.69 -2.27 -14.99
N TYR A 27 -2.06 -1.15 -14.37
CA TYR A 27 -1.66 0.20 -14.73
C TYR A 27 -0.44 0.69 -13.97
N LEU A 28 -0.20 0.18 -12.75
CA LEU A 28 0.97 0.59 -11.94
C LEU A 28 2.23 -0.22 -12.24
N ARG A 29 2.09 -1.49 -12.67
CA ARG A 29 3.25 -2.37 -12.91
C ARG A 29 4.16 -1.84 -14.01
N ARG A 30 5.41 -2.29 -14.00
CA ARG A 30 6.40 -2.00 -15.06
C ARG A 30 6.63 -0.50 -15.29
N LYS A 31 6.45 0.33 -14.27
CA LYS A 31 6.67 1.78 -14.34
C LYS A 31 5.75 2.49 -15.35
N GLN A 32 4.57 1.93 -15.63
CA GLN A 32 3.64 2.47 -16.63
C GLN A 32 3.07 3.83 -16.24
N LEU A 33 2.88 4.11 -14.95
CA LEU A 33 2.42 5.42 -14.47
C LEU A 33 3.62 6.37 -14.29
N CYS A 34 3.83 7.24 -15.27
CA CYS A 34 4.86 8.30 -15.28
C CYS A 34 6.29 7.82 -14.90
N GLY A 35 6.66 6.59 -15.25
CA GLY A 35 7.97 6.03 -14.92
C GLY A 35 8.17 5.63 -13.46
N ARG A 36 7.17 5.81 -12.58
CA ARG A 36 7.28 5.54 -11.15
C ARG A 36 7.18 4.05 -10.85
N LYS A 37 8.08 3.54 -10.00
CA LYS A 37 8.10 2.13 -9.61
C LYS A 37 7.16 1.89 -8.44
N PHE A 38 6.09 1.15 -8.69
CA PHE A 38 5.21 0.64 -7.65
C PHE A 38 5.57 -0.81 -7.29
N LEU A 39 5.55 -1.10 -5.99
CA LEU A 39 5.65 -2.44 -5.42
C LEU A 39 4.27 -2.82 -4.89
N ARG A 40 3.84 -4.07 -5.11
CA ARG A 40 2.59 -4.58 -4.53
C ARG A 40 2.85 -5.28 -3.20
N GLN A 41 2.03 -5.02 -2.19
CA GLN A 41 2.06 -5.69 -0.88
C GLN A 41 3.49 -5.81 -0.34
N HIS A 42 4.17 -4.67 -0.34
CA HIS A 42 5.52 -4.54 0.17
C HIS A 42 5.45 -4.12 1.63
N ALA A 43 5.96 -4.95 2.53
CA ALA A 43 5.97 -4.63 3.94
C ALA A 43 6.91 -3.47 4.23
N ILE A 44 6.39 -2.46 4.92
CA ILE A 44 7.11 -1.32 5.47
C ILE A 44 7.27 -1.58 6.96
N VAL A 45 8.48 -1.87 7.40
CA VAL A 45 8.80 -2.01 8.83
C VAL A 45 8.98 -0.62 9.42
N TYR A 46 8.20 -0.29 10.45
CA TYR A 46 8.22 1.04 11.07
C TYR A 46 8.78 1.03 12.50
N GLU A 47 8.88 -0.14 13.14
CA GLU A 47 9.49 -0.28 14.48
C GLU A 47 10.08 -1.69 14.62
N SER A 48 11.15 -1.82 15.39
CA SER A 48 11.76 -3.12 15.73
C SER A 48 12.22 -3.12 17.19
N VAL A 49 11.88 -4.19 17.91
CA VAL A 49 12.25 -4.40 19.31
C VAL A 49 12.85 -5.80 19.42
N GLY A 50 14.18 -5.88 19.53
CA GLY A 50 14.90 -7.15 19.37
C GLY A 50 14.62 -7.76 17.98
N ASP A 51 14.27 -9.05 17.96
CA ASP A 51 13.90 -9.78 16.73
C ASP A 51 12.45 -9.54 16.27
N GLU A 52 11.68 -8.74 17.02
CA GLU A 52 10.31 -8.44 16.67
C GLU A 52 10.19 -7.17 15.83
N HIS A 53 9.62 -7.33 14.64
CA HIS A 53 9.32 -6.22 13.74
C HIS A 53 7.83 -5.88 13.74
N PHE A 54 7.52 -4.59 13.73
CA PHE A 54 6.20 -4.02 13.51
C PHE A 54 6.16 -3.41 12.11
N PHE A 55 5.16 -3.78 11.34
CA PHE A 55 5.11 -3.47 9.91
C PHE A 55 3.71 -3.19 9.44
N PHE A 56 3.65 -2.48 8.32
CA PHE A 56 2.46 -2.14 7.56
C PHE A 56 2.62 -2.71 6.14
N VAL A 57 1.57 -3.32 5.58
CA VAL A 57 1.61 -3.85 4.22
C VAL A 57 0.53 -3.17 3.40
N PRO A 58 0.87 -2.11 2.66
CA PRO A 58 -0.09 -1.51 1.77
C PRO A 58 -0.29 -2.32 0.49
N ASP A 59 -1.42 -2.14 -0.18
CA ASP A 59 -1.69 -2.81 -1.46
C ASP A 59 -0.63 -2.45 -2.49
N PHE A 60 -0.31 -1.15 -2.58
CA PHE A 60 0.81 -0.65 -3.38
C PHE A 60 1.65 0.36 -2.63
N TYR A 61 2.96 0.37 -2.92
CA TYR A 61 3.89 1.35 -2.40
C TYR A 61 4.81 1.88 -3.50
N CYS A 62 4.94 3.20 -3.59
CA CYS A 62 5.92 3.88 -4.43
C CYS A 62 7.03 4.46 -3.57
N PHE A 63 8.25 3.93 -3.74
CA PHE A 63 9.41 4.39 -2.98
C PHE A 63 9.81 5.83 -3.31
N LYS A 64 9.75 6.23 -4.60
CA LYS A 64 10.17 7.60 -5.01
C LYS A 64 9.27 8.67 -4.39
N GLU A 65 7.97 8.40 -4.28
CA GLU A 65 7.01 9.36 -3.69
C GLU A 65 6.79 9.16 -2.19
N ASN A 66 7.46 8.18 -1.58
CA ASN A 66 7.16 7.72 -0.23
C ASN A 66 5.64 7.54 0.00
N MET A 67 4.96 6.89 -0.94
CA MET A 67 3.49 6.87 -0.99
C MET A 67 2.95 5.44 -0.97
N ALA A 68 2.04 5.17 -0.04
CA ALA A 68 1.22 3.98 0.04
C ALA A 68 -0.16 4.23 -0.60
N ILE A 69 -0.69 3.20 -1.25
CA ILE A 69 -2.05 3.17 -1.80
C ILE A 69 -2.78 1.97 -1.21
N GLU A 70 -3.96 2.21 -0.65
CA GLU A 70 -4.89 1.22 -0.14
C GLU A 70 -6.16 1.21 -0.99
N LEU A 71 -6.66 0.03 -1.30
CA LEU A 71 -7.98 -0.18 -1.86
C LEU A 71 -8.91 -0.69 -0.77
N ASP A 72 -10.04 -0.02 -0.58
CA ASP A 72 -11.00 -0.35 0.47
C ASP A 72 -11.72 -1.66 0.13
N GLY A 73 -11.11 -2.79 0.48
CA GLY A 73 -11.77 -4.09 0.61
C GLY A 73 -12.59 -4.20 1.89
N GLU A 74 -13.61 -5.05 1.89
CA GLU A 74 -14.47 -5.39 3.05
C GLU A 74 -13.71 -5.70 4.36
N ILE A 75 -12.42 -6.03 4.26
CA ILE A 75 -11.52 -6.47 5.34
C ILE A 75 -10.92 -5.29 6.15
N HIS A 76 -10.88 -4.06 5.63
CA HIS A 76 -10.26 -2.92 6.34
C HIS A 76 -11.05 -2.41 7.56
N LYS A 77 -12.26 -2.92 7.80
CA LYS A 77 -13.11 -2.47 8.93
C LYS A 77 -12.72 -3.04 10.30
N PHE A 78 -11.84 -4.04 10.38
CA PHE A 78 -11.63 -4.80 11.63
C PHE A 78 -10.46 -4.37 12.54
N ASN A 79 -9.64 -3.37 12.21
CA ASN A 79 -8.43 -3.02 13.00
C ASN A 79 -8.34 -1.57 13.51
N LYS A 80 -9.48 -0.88 13.67
CA LYS A 80 -9.55 0.58 13.96
C LYS A 80 -8.71 1.09 15.15
N LYS A 81 -8.55 0.33 16.23
CA LYS A 81 -7.78 0.77 17.42
C LYS A 81 -6.26 0.60 17.28
N ARG A 82 -5.79 -0.28 16.39
CA ARG A 82 -4.35 -0.45 16.10
C ARG A 82 -3.88 0.50 14.98
N ASP A 83 -4.83 1.14 14.30
CA ASP A 83 -4.60 2.00 13.15
C ASP A 83 -4.07 3.40 13.51
N GLU A 84 -4.57 4.05 14.57
CA GLU A 84 -4.23 5.47 14.84
C GLU A 84 -2.74 5.68 15.14
N ARG A 85 -2.15 4.89 16.05
CA ARG A 85 -0.71 4.96 16.36
C ARG A 85 0.13 4.58 15.14
N ARG A 86 -0.29 3.59 14.35
CA ARG A 86 0.42 3.19 13.13
C ARG A 86 0.41 4.32 12.12
N ASP A 87 -0.76 4.90 11.86
CA ASP A 87 -0.95 5.96 10.88
C ASP A 87 -0.18 7.22 11.29
N GLU A 88 -0.08 7.52 12.59
CA GLU A 88 0.78 8.59 13.10
C GLU A 88 2.27 8.29 12.87
N ILE A 89 2.75 7.07 13.16
CA ILE A 89 4.14 6.68 12.90
C ILE A 89 4.44 6.77 11.40
N LEU A 90 3.58 6.22 10.54
CA LEU A 90 3.74 6.26 9.08
C LEU A 90 3.76 7.70 8.57
N LYS A 91 2.89 8.56 9.10
CA LYS A 91 2.88 9.99 8.79
C LYS A 91 4.17 10.68 9.23
N ASN A 92 4.69 10.37 10.41
CA ASN A 92 5.97 10.89 10.91
C ASN A 92 7.17 10.39 10.09
N MET A 93 7.06 9.21 9.47
CA MET A 93 8.00 8.72 8.46
C MET A 93 7.83 9.39 7.09
N GLY A 94 6.91 10.36 6.97
CA GLY A 94 6.60 11.07 5.72
C GLY A 94 5.83 10.23 4.71
N ILE A 95 5.27 9.08 5.11
CA ILE A 95 4.55 8.20 4.20
C ILE A 95 3.18 8.79 3.94
N LYS A 96 2.91 9.14 2.68
CA LYS A 96 1.59 9.55 2.23
C LYS A 96 0.72 8.33 1.97
N ILE A 97 -0.49 8.29 2.52
CA ILE A 97 -1.44 7.19 2.29
C ILE A 97 -2.61 7.71 1.46
N LEU A 98 -2.79 7.17 0.25
CA LEU A 98 -3.99 7.35 -0.57
C LEU A 98 -4.92 6.16 -0.38
N ARG A 99 -6.21 6.42 -0.20
CA ARG A 99 -7.23 5.37 -0.06
C ARG A 99 -8.28 5.54 -1.15
N PHE A 100 -8.62 4.45 -1.83
CA PHE A 100 -9.65 4.41 -2.86
C PHE A 100 -10.66 3.33 -2.54
N LYS A 101 -11.95 3.59 -2.72
CA LYS A 101 -12.97 2.54 -2.66
C LYS A 101 -12.90 1.66 -3.89
N ASN A 102 -13.47 0.46 -3.81
CA ASN A 102 -13.57 -0.41 -4.98
C ASN A 102 -14.35 0.26 -6.12
N GLU A 103 -15.41 1.01 -5.81
CA GLU A 103 -16.20 1.77 -6.80
C GLU A 103 -15.38 2.86 -7.50
N ASP A 104 -14.37 3.45 -6.84
CA ASP A 104 -13.52 4.46 -7.48
C ASP A 104 -12.78 3.88 -8.68
N LEU A 105 -12.51 2.56 -8.70
CA LEU A 105 -11.83 1.94 -9.82
C LEU A 105 -12.71 1.81 -11.07
N ASP A 106 -14.02 2.08 -10.99
CA ASP A 106 -14.88 2.12 -12.18
C ASP A 106 -14.43 3.20 -13.16
N ASP A 107 -13.90 4.31 -12.64
CA ASP A 107 -13.17 5.33 -13.39
C ASP A 107 -11.67 5.25 -13.09
N ILE A 108 -10.99 4.32 -13.78
CA ILE A 108 -9.56 4.08 -13.54
C ILE A 108 -8.69 5.29 -13.91
N ASP A 109 -9.09 6.09 -14.89
CA ASP A 109 -8.31 7.24 -15.34
C ASP A 109 -8.31 8.33 -14.27
N SER A 110 -9.45 8.59 -13.62
CA SER A 110 -9.55 9.48 -12.46
C SER A 110 -8.66 9.02 -11.30
N VAL A 111 -8.61 7.71 -11.02
CA VAL A 111 -7.72 7.15 -9.98
C VAL A 111 -6.24 7.33 -10.34
N LEU A 112 -5.85 7.03 -11.58
CA LEU A 112 -4.46 7.23 -12.04
C LEU A 112 -4.07 8.69 -12.01
N GLN A 113 -4.98 9.60 -12.40
CA GLN A 113 -4.76 11.04 -12.32
C GLN A 113 -4.51 11.46 -10.87
N LYS A 114 -5.40 11.08 -9.94
CA LYS A 114 -5.24 11.38 -8.50
C LYS A 114 -3.90 10.89 -7.96
N ILE A 115 -3.47 9.67 -8.33
CA ILE A 115 -2.17 9.14 -7.93
C ILE A 115 -1.03 10.00 -8.51
N SER A 116 -1.11 10.36 -9.79
CA SER A 116 -0.03 11.08 -10.47
C SER A 116 0.11 12.55 -10.05
N THR A 117 -0.97 13.19 -9.60
CA THR A 117 -0.95 14.56 -9.04
C THR A 117 -0.08 14.65 -7.79
N GLU A 118 0.17 13.52 -7.12
CA GLU A 118 1.01 13.44 -5.92
C GLU A 118 2.49 13.23 -6.22
N PHE A 119 2.87 13.15 -7.48
CA PHE A 119 4.26 12.90 -7.85
C PHE A 119 5.09 14.17 -7.69
N THR A 120 6.20 14.01 -7.00
CA THR A 120 7.28 15.00 -6.97
C THR A 120 8.13 14.89 -8.23
N ASP A 121 8.70 16.01 -8.70
CA ASP A 121 9.55 16.05 -9.90
C ASP A 121 10.71 15.03 -9.85
#